data_AF-G7JYI5-F1
#
_entry.id   AF-G7JYI5-F1
#
_cell.length_a   1.000
_cell.length_b   1.000
_cell.length_c   1.000
_cell.angle_alpha   90.00
_cell.angle_beta   90.00
_cell.angle_gamma   90.00
#
_symmetry.space_group_name_H-M   'P 1'
#
loop_
_entity.id
_entity.type
_entity.pdbx_description
1 polymer ?
#
loop_
_entity_poly.entity_id
_entity_poly.type
_entity_poly.pdbx_seq_one_letter_code
_entity_poly.pdbx_strand_id
1 'polypeptide(L)'
;MLHDRRSYEMNFDDYQCACRIPKRKGACFRDLPCARMQNKKVELNPDVKREFLASGNPLVPNYAITFVCGTSPLPFARIWWDKTVPTVVTRAEPHNQKILHPEQDRVLSIRGNARLQGFPDFYKLCGSSKERYIQVGNAVAVPVGRALRYCLGLASQGASADGPLYTLPDQFPREKEEPSIVPSEEVVNNAP
;
A
#
# COMPACT_ATOMS: atom_id res chain seq x y z
N MET A 1 12.94 -14.83 14.12
CA MET A 1 12.83 -15.13 12.68
C MET A 1 11.65 -14.34 12.11
N LEU A 2 11.81 -13.60 11.01
CA LEU A 2 10.72 -12.79 10.44
C LEU A 2 9.88 -13.65 9.47
N HIS A 3 8.62 -13.91 9.80
CA HIS A 3 7.72 -14.71 8.97
C HIS A 3 7.03 -13.88 7.88
N ASP A 4 6.59 -14.55 6.80
CA ASP A 4 5.73 -13.98 5.75
C ASP A 4 6.30 -12.78 4.98
N ARG A 5 7.63 -12.59 4.98
CA ARG A 5 8.32 -11.58 4.15
C ARG A 5 8.38 -12.03 2.67
N ARG A 6 7.24 -12.40 2.09
CA ARG A 6 7.09 -12.82 0.69
C ARG A 6 6.07 -11.93 0.01
N SER A 7 6.36 -11.53 -1.22
CA SER A 7 5.43 -10.78 -2.07
C SER A 7 4.71 -11.73 -3.01
N TYR A 8 3.56 -11.28 -3.53
CA TYR A 8 2.93 -11.90 -4.69
C TYR A 8 3.90 -11.86 -5.88
N GLU A 9 4.03 -13.00 -6.55
CA GLU A 9 4.83 -13.14 -7.76
C GLU A 9 4.02 -12.59 -8.93
N MET A 10 4.41 -11.41 -9.39
CA MET A 10 3.83 -10.81 -10.59
C MET A 10 4.20 -11.65 -11.80
N ASN A 11 3.29 -11.73 -12.78
CA ASN A 11 3.65 -12.29 -14.09
C ASN A 11 4.72 -11.41 -14.76
N PHE A 12 5.32 -11.94 -15.83
CA PHE A 12 6.40 -11.26 -16.54
C PHE A 12 6.02 -9.84 -16.98
N ASP A 13 4.82 -9.66 -17.55
CA ASP A 13 4.39 -8.37 -18.08
C ASP A 13 4.14 -7.33 -16.98
N ASP A 14 3.46 -7.73 -15.91
CA ASP A 14 3.21 -6.89 -14.74
C ASP A 14 4.53 -6.48 -14.07
N TYR A 15 5.49 -7.41 -13.99
CA TYR A 15 6.82 -7.12 -13.47
C TYR A 15 7.57 -6.11 -14.35
N GLN A 16 7.57 -6.28 -15.67
CA GLN A 16 8.18 -5.33 -16.61
C GLN A 16 7.56 -3.93 -16.50
N CYS A 17 6.23 -3.86 -16.35
CA CYS A 17 5.54 -2.60 -16.09
C CYS A 17 5.98 -1.97 -14.76
N ALA A 18 5.97 -2.75 -13.67
CA ALA A 18 6.37 -2.29 -12.35
C ALA A 18 7.83 -1.75 -12.31
N CYS A 19 8.76 -2.41 -13.00
CA CYS A 19 10.16 -1.97 -13.11
C CYS A 19 10.31 -0.59 -13.75
N ARG A 20 9.40 -0.20 -14.64
CA ARG A 20 9.45 1.08 -15.36
C ARG A 20 8.76 2.21 -14.60
N ILE A 21 8.01 1.91 -13.53
CA ILE A 21 7.39 2.92 -12.68
C ILE A 21 8.48 3.65 -11.88
N PRO A 22 8.61 4.99 -11.98
CA PRO A 22 9.61 5.75 -11.24
C PRO A 22 9.53 5.52 -9.72
N LYS A 23 10.68 5.56 -9.04
CA LYS A 23 10.78 5.39 -7.57
C LYS A 23 10.64 6.73 -6.86
N ARG A 24 9.47 7.36 -7.01
CA ARG A 24 9.13 8.64 -6.37
C ARG A 24 7.70 8.67 -5.84
N LYS A 25 7.46 9.59 -4.92
CA LYS A 25 6.12 9.83 -4.36
C LYS A 25 5.09 10.09 -5.46
N GLY A 26 4.00 9.33 -5.41
CA GLY A 26 2.88 9.48 -6.35
C GLY A 26 3.09 8.84 -7.72
N ALA A 27 4.20 8.13 -7.95
CA ALA A 27 4.45 7.46 -9.22
C ALA A 27 3.43 6.34 -9.51
N CYS A 28 3.00 6.26 -10.76
CA CYS A 28 2.04 5.29 -11.27
C CYS A 28 2.22 5.05 -12.78
N PHE A 29 1.35 4.25 -13.39
CA PHE A 29 1.40 3.95 -14.83
C PHE A 29 1.36 5.20 -15.74
N ARG A 30 0.85 6.33 -15.25
CA ARG A 30 0.75 7.60 -16.00
C ARG A 30 2.10 8.24 -16.25
N ASP A 31 3.11 7.87 -15.47
CA ASP A 31 4.47 8.39 -15.63
C ASP A 31 5.25 7.67 -16.74
N LEU A 32 4.64 6.67 -17.38
CA LEU A 32 5.23 5.95 -18.51
C LEU A 32 5.08 6.76 -19.81
N PRO A 33 6.08 6.75 -20.72
CA PRO A 33 6.13 7.66 -21.88
C PRO A 33 4.92 7.60 -22.82
N CYS A 34 4.27 6.44 -22.91
CA CYS A 34 3.10 6.25 -23.78
C CYS A 34 1.78 6.75 -23.18
N ALA A 35 1.77 7.22 -21.93
CA ALA A 35 0.61 7.79 -21.27
C ALA A 35 0.72 9.33 -21.21
N ARG A 36 -0.36 10.04 -21.55
CA ARG A 36 -0.45 11.49 -21.47
C ARG A 36 -1.73 11.91 -20.76
N MET A 37 -1.65 12.91 -19.88
CA MET A 37 -2.82 13.48 -19.23
C MET A 37 -3.42 14.59 -20.12
N GLN A 38 -4.67 14.45 -20.51
CA GLN A 38 -5.43 15.43 -21.30
C GLN A 38 -6.83 15.57 -20.69
N ASN A 39 -7.27 16.81 -20.40
CA ASN A 39 -8.59 17.08 -19.81
C ASN A 39 -8.92 16.24 -18.56
N LYS A 40 -7.94 16.07 -17.66
CA LYS A 40 -8.01 15.23 -16.43
C LYS A 40 -8.18 13.72 -16.66
N LYS A 41 -8.09 13.25 -17.90
CA LYS A 41 -8.10 11.83 -18.27
C LYS A 41 -6.73 11.42 -18.80
N VAL A 42 -6.38 10.16 -18.60
CA VAL A 42 -5.23 9.56 -19.26
C VAL A 42 -5.62 9.11 -20.66
N GLU A 43 -4.80 9.43 -21.63
CA GLU A 43 -4.92 9.03 -23.02
C GLU A 43 -3.57 8.48 -23.51
N LEU A 44 -3.58 7.72 -24.60
CA LEU A 44 -2.35 7.32 -25.26
C LEU A 44 -1.70 8.55 -25.89
N ASN A 45 -0.39 8.70 -25.70
CA ASN A 45 0.36 9.78 -26.32
C ASN A 45 0.48 9.52 -27.84
N PRO A 46 -0.08 10.36 -28.72
CA PRO A 46 0.04 10.18 -30.18
C PRO A 46 1.47 10.40 -30.69
N ASP A 47 2.28 11.16 -29.94
CA ASP A 47 3.65 11.53 -30.34
C ASP A 47 4.66 10.42 -30.02
N VAL A 48 4.26 9.42 -29.23
CA VAL A 48 5.13 8.33 -28.78
C VAL A 48 4.56 7.00 -29.25
N LYS A 49 5.35 6.25 -30.03
CA LYS A 49 4.96 4.91 -30.46
C LYS A 49 4.72 4.04 -29.21
N ARG A 50 3.58 3.35 -29.19
CA ARG A 50 3.22 2.44 -28.12
C ARG A 50 4.27 1.32 -27.99
N GLU A 51 4.82 1.18 -26.79
CA GLU A 51 5.77 0.13 -26.49
C GLU A 51 5.03 -1.19 -26.19
N PHE A 52 5.55 -2.28 -26.76
CA PHE A 52 5.06 -3.64 -26.55
C PHE A 52 6.17 -4.48 -25.91
N LEU A 53 5.75 -5.36 -25.02
CA LEU A 53 6.61 -6.31 -24.33
C LEU A 53 6.90 -7.51 -25.25
N ALA A 54 7.88 -8.33 -24.86
CA ALA A 54 8.24 -9.54 -25.61
C ALA A 54 7.08 -10.55 -25.76
N SER A 55 6.10 -10.49 -24.86
CA SER A 55 4.85 -11.27 -24.92
C SER A 55 3.87 -10.78 -26.00
N GLY A 56 4.11 -9.63 -26.62
CA GLY A 56 3.18 -8.98 -27.54
C GLY A 56 2.11 -8.13 -26.85
N ASN A 57 2.07 -8.12 -25.51
CA ASN A 57 1.19 -7.23 -24.75
C ASN A 57 1.77 -5.81 -24.66
N PRO A 58 0.94 -4.77 -24.61
CA PRO A 58 1.44 -3.40 -24.45
C PRO A 58 2.01 -3.21 -23.04
N LEU A 59 3.09 -2.42 -22.93
CA LEU A 59 3.69 -2.07 -21.63
C LEU A 59 2.65 -1.46 -20.69
N VAL A 60 1.89 -0.46 -21.16
CA VAL A 60 0.74 0.08 -20.44
C VAL A 60 -0.51 -0.68 -20.91
N PRO A 61 -1.16 -1.48 -20.04
CA PRO A 61 -2.36 -2.20 -20.39
C PRO A 61 -3.51 -1.26 -20.74
N ASN A 62 -4.34 -1.65 -21.72
CA ASN A 62 -5.52 -0.87 -22.12
C ASN A 62 -6.48 -0.61 -20.94
N TYR A 63 -6.65 -1.60 -20.05
CA TYR A 63 -7.53 -1.44 -18.89
C TYR A 63 -7.08 -0.31 -17.96
N ALA A 64 -5.77 -0.05 -17.84
CA ALA A 64 -5.25 0.99 -16.96
C ALA A 64 -5.65 2.37 -17.46
N ILE A 65 -5.67 2.55 -18.79
CA ILE A 65 -6.04 3.79 -19.46
C ILE A 65 -7.54 4.07 -19.32
N THR A 66 -8.38 3.04 -19.40
CA THR A 66 -9.83 3.19 -19.29
C THR A 66 -10.33 3.13 -17.84
N PHE A 67 -9.48 2.77 -16.88
CA PHE A 67 -9.87 2.59 -15.48
C PHE A 67 -10.44 3.88 -14.87
N VAL A 68 -11.66 3.78 -14.32
CA VAL A 68 -12.44 4.93 -13.81
C VAL A 68 -12.50 6.06 -14.85
N CYS A 69 -12.86 5.71 -16.08
CA CYS A 69 -12.94 6.63 -17.23
C CYS A 69 -11.62 7.40 -17.48
N GLY A 70 -10.48 6.77 -17.16
CA GLY A 70 -9.13 7.33 -17.29
C GLY A 70 -8.74 8.34 -16.22
N THR A 71 -9.55 8.50 -15.18
CA THR A 71 -9.30 9.50 -14.12
C THR A 71 -8.54 8.95 -12.93
N SER A 72 -8.37 7.63 -12.81
CA SER A 72 -7.71 6.99 -11.66
C SER A 72 -6.19 6.85 -11.84
N PRO A 73 -5.38 7.22 -10.85
CA PRO A 73 -3.94 6.98 -10.83
C PRO A 73 -3.57 5.64 -10.18
N LEU A 74 -4.54 4.81 -9.78
CA LEU A 74 -4.28 3.61 -8.98
C LEU A 74 -3.49 2.49 -9.67
N PRO A 75 -3.71 2.18 -10.97
CA PRO A 75 -2.98 1.11 -11.64
C PRO A 75 -1.46 1.29 -11.55
N PHE A 76 -0.74 0.24 -11.11
CA PHE A 76 0.71 0.22 -10.92
C PHE A 76 1.26 1.37 -10.07
N ALA A 77 0.46 1.89 -9.12
CA ALA A 77 0.92 2.98 -8.26
C ALA A 77 1.79 2.48 -7.10
N ARG A 78 2.86 3.22 -6.81
CA ARG A 78 3.74 2.99 -5.66
C ARG A 78 3.20 3.66 -4.42
N ILE A 79 3.15 2.93 -3.29
CA ILE A 79 3.00 3.53 -1.96
C ILE A 79 4.21 4.44 -1.66
N TRP A 80 4.09 5.28 -0.65
CA TRP A 80 5.20 6.13 -0.21
C TRP A 80 5.25 6.21 1.30
N TRP A 81 6.42 6.51 1.84
CA TRP A 81 6.72 6.50 3.27
C TRP A 81 5.82 7.45 4.09
N ASP A 82 5.46 8.60 3.51
CA ASP A 82 4.62 9.62 4.15
C ASP A 82 3.13 9.54 3.74
N LYS A 83 2.71 8.40 3.19
CA LYS A 83 1.33 8.16 2.78
C LYS A 83 0.75 6.93 3.44
N THR A 84 -0.52 7.01 3.77
CA THR A 84 -1.29 5.88 4.28
C THR A 84 -1.77 4.99 3.13
N VAL A 85 -2.03 3.73 3.47
CA VAL A 85 -2.84 2.83 2.65
C VAL A 85 -4.25 2.88 3.22
N PRO A 86 -5.24 3.47 2.51
CA PRO A 86 -6.58 3.69 3.07
C PRO A 86 -7.28 2.40 3.50
N THR A 87 -7.07 1.32 2.75
CA THR A 87 -7.61 0.00 3.06
C THR A 87 -6.66 -1.06 2.52
N VAL A 88 -6.23 -1.96 3.39
CA VAL A 88 -5.50 -3.16 2.97
C VAL A 88 -6.53 -4.17 2.47
N VAL A 89 -6.44 -4.52 1.19
CA VAL A 89 -7.39 -5.44 0.54
C VAL A 89 -6.82 -6.86 0.42
N THR A 90 -7.68 -7.79 0.03
CA THR A 90 -7.38 -9.24 -0.05
C THR A 90 -6.54 -9.65 -1.26
N ARG A 91 -6.47 -8.77 -2.26
CA ARG A 91 -5.83 -9.00 -3.56
C ARG A 91 -4.51 -8.23 -3.63
N ALA A 92 -3.49 -8.83 -4.21
CA ALA A 92 -2.14 -8.27 -4.26
C ALA A 92 -1.75 -7.76 -5.65
N GLU A 93 -2.64 -7.92 -6.65
CA GLU A 93 -2.39 -7.53 -8.03
C GLU A 93 -2.31 -5.99 -8.17
N PRO A 94 -1.34 -5.44 -8.92
CA PRO A 94 -1.14 -3.99 -9.02
C PRO A 94 -2.13 -3.28 -9.96
N HIS A 95 -3.13 -3.98 -10.50
CA HIS A 95 -3.92 -3.54 -11.64
C HIS A 95 -4.88 -2.38 -11.34
N ASN A 96 -5.38 -2.28 -10.10
CA ASN A 96 -6.41 -1.31 -9.72
C ASN A 96 -6.18 -0.68 -8.33
N GLN A 97 -4.95 -0.76 -7.83
CA GLN A 97 -4.62 -0.32 -6.48
C GLN A 97 -3.17 0.13 -6.34
N LYS A 98 -2.95 0.97 -5.33
CA LYS A 98 -1.63 1.46 -4.93
C LYS A 98 -0.97 0.47 -3.97
N ILE A 99 -0.16 -0.43 -4.50
CA ILE A 99 0.43 -1.55 -3.73
C ILE A 99 1.92 -1.80 -4.02
N LEU A 100 2.50 -1.14 -5.03
CA LEU A 100 3.94 -1.30 -5.30
C LEU A 100 4.77 -0.69 -4.17
N HIS A 101 5.88 -1.35 -3.85
CA HIS A 101 6.82 -0.88 -2.83
C HIS A 101 7.44 0.48 -3.25
N PRO A 102 7.79 1.39 -2.31
CA PRO A 102 8.33 2.71 -2.64
C PRO A 102 9.61 2.63 -3.50
N GLU A 103 10.51 1.71 -3.16
CA GLU A 103 11.86 1.63 -3.74
C GLU A 103 12.16 0.32 -4.50
N GLN A 104 11.30 -0.69 -4.36
CA GLN A 104 11.55 -2.04 -4.88
C GLN A 104 10.53 -2.37 -5.96
N ASP A 105 10.93 -3.13 -6.96
CA ASP A 105 10.10 -3.45 -8.13
C ASP A 105 9.23 -4.69 -7.84
N ARG A 106 8.46 -4.60 -6.75
CA ARG A 106 7.56 -5.64 -6.25
C ARG A 106 6.35 -5.01 -5.57
N VAL A 107 5.27 -5.78 -5.46
CA VAL A 107 4.14 -5.43 -4.59
C VAL A 107 4.53 -5.57 -3.12
N LEU A 108 3.78 -4.92 -2.23
CA LEU A 108 3.90 -5.11 -0.79
C LEU A 108 3.85 -6.59 -0.41
N SER A 109 4.73 -7.00 0.50
CA SER A 109 4.76 -8.37 1.00
C SER A 109 3.57 -8.64 1.91
N ILE A 110 3.24 -9.92 2.10
CA ILE A 110 2.21 -10.35 3.05
C ILE A 110 2.49 -9.75 4.44
N ARG A 111 3.74 -9.82 4.91
CA ARG A 111 4.16 -9.19 6.18
C ARG A 111 4.02 -7.68 6.17
N GLY A 112 4.28 -7.01 5.04
CA GLY A 112 4.05 -5.57 4.90
C GLY A 112 2.58 -5.21 5.11
N ASN A 113 1.67 -5.92 4.44
CA ASN A 113 0.22 -5.76 4.62
C ASN A 113 -0.23 -6.13 6.04
N ALA A 114 0.35 -7.17 6.64
CA ALA A 114 0.02 -7.58 8.00
C ALA A 114 0.39 -6.49 9.02
N ARG A 115 1.55 -5.85 8.86
CA ARG A 115 1.95 -4.70 9.70
C ARG A 115 1.02 -3.50 9.52
N LEU A 116 0.57 -3.22 8.30
CA LEU A 116 -0.44 -2.17 8.06
C LEU A 116 -1.77 -2.45 8.79
N GLN A 117 -2.12 -3.72 9.00
CA GLN A 117 -3.27 -4.15 9.82
C GLN A 117 -2.94 -4.29 11.32
N GLY A 118 -1.72 -3.90 11.74
CA GLY A 118 -1.25 -3.99 13.12
C GLY A 118 -1.01 -5.40 13.64
N PHE A 119 -0.86 -6.40 12.75
CA PHE A 119 -0.49 -7.74 13.19
C PHE A 119 0.90 -7.73 13.83
N PRO A 120 1.08 -8.35 15.00
CA PRO A 120 2.40 -8.49 15.57
C PRO A 120 3.27 -9.39 14.67
N ASP A 121 4.55 -9.09 14.61
CA ASP A 121 5.51 -9.80 13.72
C ASP A 121 5.65 -11.29 14.02
N PHE A 122 5.32 -11.72 15.25
CA PHE A 122 5.30 -13.13 15.62
C PHE A 122 4.05 -13.88 15.15
N TYR A 123 2.99 -13.19 14.72
CA TYR A 123 1.77 -13.84 14.24
C TYR A 123 2.03 -14.52 12.90
N LYS A 124 1.87 -15.84 12.83
CA LYS A 124 2.18 -16.63 11.64
C LYS A 124 0.92 -16.88 10.82
N LEU A 125 0.97 -16.53 9.53
CA LEU A 125 -0.10 -16.81 8.58
C LEU A 125 0.11 -18.17 7.91
N CYS A 126 -0.98 -18.90 7.67
CA CYS A 126 -0.96 -20.26 7.11
C CYS A 126 -1.60 -20.31 5.72
N GLY A 127 -1.33 -21.38 4.96
CA GLY A 127 -1.82 -21.55 3.59
C GLY A 127 -0.89 -20.99 2.52
N SER A 128 -1.38 -20.92 1.28
CA SER A 128 -0.71 -20.35 0.11
C SER A 128 -0.53 -18.83 0.21
N SER A 129 0.34 -18.25 -0.60
CA SER A 129 0.56 -16.79 -0.61
C SER A 129 -0.73 -16.00 -0.83
N LYS A 130 -1.59 -16.46 -1.74
CA LYS A 130 -2.89 -15.82 -2.04
C LYS A 130 -3.84 -15.89 -0.84
N GLU A 131 -3.96 -17.05 -0.19
CA GLU A 131 -4.80 -17.19 1.00
C GLU A 131 -4.31 -16.33 2.16
N ARG A 132 -2.99 -16.13 2.30
CA ARG A 132 -2.45 -15.25 3.34
C ARG A 132 -2.76 -13.78 3.08
N TYR A 133 -2.73 -13.31 1.83
CA TYR A 133 -3.21 -11.96 1.50
C TYR A 133 -4.71 -11.81 1.82
N ILE A 134 -5.52 -12.82 1.53
CA ILE A 134 -6.95 -12.83 1.86
C ILE A 134 -7.17 -12.76 3.38
N GLN A 135 -6.44 -13.56 4.17
CA GLN A 135 -6.51 -13.53 5.63
C GLN A 135 -6.18 -12.15 6.19
N VAL A 136 -5.13 -11.49 5.68
CA VAL A 136 -4.75 -10.14 6.13
C VAL A 136 -5.78 -9.10 5.71
N GLY A 137 -6.26 -9.14 4.46
CA GLY A 137 -7.22 -8.16 3.94
C GLY A 137 -8.60 -8.24 4.58
N ASN A 138 -9.04 -9.44 4.98
CA ASN A 138 -10.33 -9.64 5.65
C ASN A 138 -10.27 -9.42 7.18
N ALA A 139 -9.08 -9.35 7.75
CA ALA A 139 -8.93 -9.16 9.19
C ALA A 139 -9.38 -7.77 9.63
N VAL A 140 -9.92 -7.70 10.84
CA VAL A 140 -10.05 -6.44 11.57
C VAL A 140 -8.66 -6.05 12.07
N ALA A 141 -8.32 -4.76 11.92
CA ALA A 141 -7.06 -4.23 12.44
C ALA A 141 -6.86 -4.62 13.91
N VAL A 142 -5.73 -5.24 14.24
CA VAL A 142 -5.47 -5.80 15.57
C VAL A 142 -5.56 -4.75 16.69
N PRO A 143 -5.08 -3.50 16.51
CA PRO A 143 -5.25 -2.45 17.53
C PRO A 143 -6.72 -2.13 17.82
N VAL A 144 -7.60 -2.18 16.81
CA VAL A 144 -9.05 -1.97 16.98
C VAL A 144 -9.64 -3.10 17.81
N GLY A 145 -9.35 -4.36 17.45
CA GLY A 145 -9.82 -5.52 18.22
C GLY A 145 -9.32 -5.50 19.67
N ARG A 146 -8.10 -5.01 19.91
CA ARG A 146 -7.52 -4.87 21.24
C ARG A 146 -8.26 -3.83 22.10
N ALA A 147 -8.59 -2.67 21.51
CA ALA A 147 -9.35 -1.63 22.21
C ALA A 147 -10.75 -2.13 22.59
N LEU A 148 -11.47 -2.78 21.66
CA LEU A 148 -12.78 -3.36 21.92
C LEU A 148 -12.73 -4.43 23.02
N ARG A 149 -11.71 -5.31 22.98
CA ARG A 149 -11.49 -6.32 24.02
C ARG A 149 -11.29 -5.71 25.40
N TYR A 150 -10.58 -4.59 25.49
CA TYR A 150 -10.36 -3.91 26.77
C TYR A 150 -11.67 -3.39 27.36
N CYS A 151 -12.49 -2.71 26.54
CA CYS A 151 -13.82 -2.23 26.97
C CYS A 151 -14.74 -3.39 27.38
N LEU A 152 -14.72 -4.49 26.63
CA LEU A 152 -15.47 -5.70 26.99
C LEU A 152 -15.02 -6.27 28.35
N GLY A 153 -13.71 -6.29 28.61
CA GLY A 153 -13.14 -6.72 29.88
C GLY A 153 -13.63 -5.90 31.06
N LEU A 154 -13.66 -4.56 30.92
CA LEU A 154 -14.18 -3.66 31.94
C LEU A 154 -15.68 -3.87 32.20
N ALA A 155 -16.48 -3.98 31.13
CA ALA A 155 -17.91 -4.22 31.23
C ALA A 155 -18.21 -5.55 31.94
N SER A 156 -17.45 -6.61 31.62
CA SER A 156 -17.60 -7.92 32.26
C SER A 156 -17.30 -7.93 33.77
N GLN A 157 -16.51 -6.96 34.25
CA GLN A 157 -16.16 -6.78 35.65
C GLN A 157 -17.08 -5.77 36.36
N GLY A 158 -18.07 -5.20 35.67
CA GLY A 158 -18.94 -4.15 36.20
C GLY A 158 -18.23 -2.80 36.40
N ALA A 159 -17.06 -2.61 35.78
CA ALA A 159 -16.26 -1.38 35.88
C ALA A 159 -16.41 -0.47 34.65
N SER A 160 -17.48 -0.66 33.86
CA SER A 160 -17.78 0.18 32.69
C SER A 160 -18.38 1.52 33.10
N ALA A 161 -18.11 2.56 32.31
CA ALA A 161 -18.80 3.85 32.41
C ALA A 161 -20.18 3.78 31.74
N ASP A 162 -21.13 4.61 32.20
CA ASP A 162 -22.52 4.64 31.69
C ASP A 162 -22.70 5.32 30.31
N GLY A 163 -21.60 5.60 29.60
CA GLY A 163 -21.60 6.34 28.33
C GLY A 163 -21.32 5.46 27.09
N PRO A 164 -21.69 5.93 25.88
CA PRO A 164 -21.41 5.21 24.62
C PRO A 164 -19.93 5.24 24.22
N LEU A 165 -19.11 6.06 24.89
CA LEU A 165 -17.69 6.24 24.61
C LEU A 165 -16.87 5.99 25.86
N TYR A 166 -15.68 5.41 25.66
CA TYR A 166 -14.71 5.18 26.71
C TYR A 166 -13.33 5.61 26.24
N THR A 167 -12.62 6.38 27.05
CA THR A 167 -11.25 6.81 26.77
C THR A 167 -10.28 5.81 27.35
N LEU A 168 -9.45 5.19 26.50
CA LEU A 168 -8.45 4.23 26.94
C LEU A 168 -7.40 4.90 27.86
N PRO A 169 -6.98 4.25 28.95
CA PRO A 169 -6.00 4.82 29.86
C PRO A 169 -4.62 4.94 29.19
N ASP A 170 -3.73 5.76 29.75
CA ASP A 170 -2.38 5.96 29.21
C ASP A 170 -1.51 4.71 29.27
N GLN A 171 -1.82 3.81 30.19
CA GLN A 171 -1.16 2.51 30.34
C GLN A 171 -1.61 1.50 29.25
N PHE A 172 -2.68 1.80 28.51
CA PHE A 172 -3.09 0.97 27.39
C PHE A 172 -1.98 0.99 26.33
N PRO A 173 -1.44 -0.17 25.92
CA PRO A 173 -0.26 -0.17 25.06
C PRO A 173 -0.55 0.46 23.70
N ARG A 174 0.03 1.65 23.48
CA ARG A 174 0.06 2.35 22.20
C ARG A 174 1.36 1.98 21.49
N GLU A 175 1.33 1.88 20.17
CA GLU A 175 2.58 1.87 19.41
C GLU A 175 3.26 3.22 19.68
N LYS A 176 4.52 3.22 20.14
CA LYS A 176 5.24 4.45 20.43
C LYS A 176 5.46 5.18 19.10
N GLU A 177 5.02 6.44 19.03
CA GLU A 177 5.46 7.34 17.96
C GLU A 177 6.96 7.59 18.17
N GLU A 178 7.82 6.93 17.40
CA GLU A 178 9.19 7.39 17.24
C GLU A 178 9.15 8.65 16.36
N PRO A 179 9.77 9.77 16.78
CA PRO A 179 9.76 10.99 15.99
C PRO A 179 10.38 10.73 14.62
N SER A 180 9.67 11.13 13.56
CA SER A 180 10.14 10.98 12.19
C SER A 180 11.47 11.72 12.01
N ILE A 181 12.50 11.01 11.55
CA ILE A 181 13.77 11.59 11.13
C ILE A 181 13.48 12.57 9.99
N VAL A 182 13.54 13.87 10.30
CA VAL A 182 13.50 14.94 9.30
C VAL A 182 14.83 14.86 8.55
N PRO A 183 14.86 14.71 7.21
CA PRO A 183 16.09 14.83 6.46
C PRO A 183 16.60 16.26 6.63
N SER A 184 17.84 16.40 7.12
CA SER A 184 18.55 17.67 7.24
C SER A 184 18.52 18.41 5.90
N GLU A 185 17.91 19.59 5.89
CA GLU A 185 17.96 20.52 4.76
C GLU A 185 19.42 20.86 4.43
N GLU A 186 19.73 20.86 3.14
CA GLU A 186 20.98 21.36 2.58
C GLU A 186 21.16 22.83 3.00
N VAL A 187 22.08 23.06 3.93
CA VAL A 187 22.66 24.38 4.15
C VAL A 187 23.52 24.69 2.92
N VAL A 188 22.89 25.31 1.91
CA VAL A 188 23.63 26.00 0.85
C VAL A 188 24.33 27.18 1.52
N ASN A 189 25.64 27.00 1.70
CA ASN A 189 26.56 28.04 2.14
C ASN A 189 26.48 29.23 1.18
N ASN A 190 25.79 30.29 1.62
CA ASN A 190 26.08 31.64 1.15
C ASN A 190 27.14 32.22 2.08
N ALA A 191 28.36 32.36 1.57
CA ALA A 191 29.42 33.16 2.16
C ALA A 191 29.92 34.13 1.05
N PRO A 192 30.41 35.31 1.47
CA PRO A 192 30.16 36.61 0.83
C PRO A 192 30.85 36.86 -0.51
#